data_AF-M7T3A1-F1
#
_entry.id   AF-M7T3A1-F1
#
_cell.length_a   1.000
_cell.length_b   1.000
_cell.length_c   1.000
_cell.angle_alpha   90.00
_cell.angle_beta   90.00
_cell.angle_gamma   90.00
#
_symmetry.space_group_name_H-M   'P 1'
#
loop_
_entity.id
_entity.type
_entity.pdbx_description
1 polymer ?
#
loop_
_entity_poly.entity_id
_entity_poly.type
_entity_poly.pdbx_seq_one_letter_code
_entity_poly.pdbx_strand_id
1 'polypeptide(L)'
;MSSFVRLSSLHRLSRSWPKAAGAVAAPRPASSVAFSLARPYSAAAVTENTDAHTAGSEFYIQGRPSTSSHGIPVNSNWKAIEDQPLTGKSVHDLLENAIPAVRHQNFLSKEECSKLVDIIQEHGIGSYNQGVVFPPLGSVGISQFDLDKEAYLSGVDAASSLQKRFKQEAGVDVVGRVAAVLQEATGIETRVAREDGRPYFAGMLRVVSNYIQIHSDYGPYDGPDWEIGHVTGQLSWNVLLRKVHGGDTIIYDRPWNGDADNAAFRKAFPGYAFQPSAVQGRICKALRAIEGDLTFFNSSPVI
;
A
#
# COMPACT_ATOMS: atom_id res chain seq x y z
N MET A 1 27.61 3.07 4.27
CA MET A 1 26.36 3.32 3.51
C MET A 1 25.33 2.33 3.99
N SER A 2 24.29 2.78 4.68
CA SER A 2 23.27 1.90 5.26
C SER A 2 22.12 1.75 4.27
N SER A 3 22.01 0.59 3.62
CA SER A 3 20.87 0.25 2.74
C SER A 3 19.84 -0.56 3.51
N PHE A 4 18.55 -0.26 3.38
CA PHE A 4 17.46 -1.02 4.03
C PHE A 4 16.67 -1.85 3.04
N VAL A 5 16.10 -2.95 3.53
CA VAL A 5 15.45 -3.98 2.73
C VAL A 5 13.97 -4.03 3.11
N ARG A 6 13.09 -3.80 2.14
CA ARG A 6 11.63 -3.70 2.30
C ARG A 6 10.93 -4.56 1.25
N LEU A 7 9.92 -5.32 1.64
CA LEU A 7 8.97 -5.94 0.70
C LEU A 7 7.77 -5.00 0.50
N SER A 8 7.32 -4.76 -0.73
CA SER A 8 6.26 -3.80 -1.09
C SER A 8 5.58 -4.13 -2.45
N SER A 9 4.53 -3.39 -2.87
CA SER A 9 3.93 -3.50 -4.22
C SER A 9 3.65 -2.14 -4.92
N LEU A 10 4.23 -2.00 -6.15
CA LEU A 10 3.89 -1.29 -7.43
C LEU A 10 3.63 0.25 -7.56
N HIS A 11 4.25 0.92 -8.60
CA HIS A 11 4.15 2.37 -9.05
C HIS A 11 4.42 2.66 -10.58
N ARG A 12 3.81 3.76 -11.14
CA ARG A 12 3.56 4.32 -12.53
C ARG A 12 4.65 4.87 -13.52
N LEU A 13 4.41 4.85 -14.87
CA LEU A 13 4.61 5.98 -15.87
C LEU A 13 3.90 5.81 -17.26
N SER A 14 3.57 6.94 -17.95
CA SER A 14 2.69 7.07 -19.15
C SER A 14 3.38 7.71 -20.38
N ARG A 15 3.05 7.28 -21.62
CA ARG A 15 3.21 8.05 -22.88
C ARG A 15 1.97 7.90 -23.78
N SER A 16 1.56 9.00 -24.42
CA SER A 16 0.31 9.21 -25.18
C SER A 16 0.48 9.03 -26.70
N TRP A 17 -0.29 8.17 -27.38
CA TRP A 17 -0.45 8.13 -28.87
C TRP A 17 -1.87 7.65 -29.29
N PRO A 18 -2.36 7.94 -30.52
CA PRO A 18 -3.78 8.18 -30.83
C PRO A 18 -4.63 6.93 -31.12
N LYS A 19 -5.96 7.12 -30.97
CA LYS A 19 -7.04 6.12 -31.12
C LYS A 19 -7.10 5.48 -32.52
N ALA A 20 -7.33 4.16 -32.55
CA ALA A 20 -7.96 3.47 -33.66
C ALA A 20 -9.14 2.62 -33.15
N ALA A 21 -10.23 2.64 -33.91
CA ALA A 21 -11.53 2.08 -33.58
C ALA A 21 -11.69 0.62 -34.04
N GLY A 22 -12.53 -0.14 -33.34
CA GLY A 22 -13.05 -1.44 -33.80
C GLY A 22 -13.66 -2.25 -32.66
N ALA A 23 -14.99 -2.38 -32.64
CA ALA A 23 -15.76 -3.13 -31.64
C ALA A 23 -16.24 -4.47 -32.21
N VAL A 24 -16.24 -5.56 -31.43
CA VAL A 24 -17.23 -6.68 -31.47
C VAL A 24 -17.35 -7.35 -30.08
N ALA A 25 -18.51 -7.95 -29.83
CA ALA A 25 -19.20 -8.28 -28.57
C ALA A 25 -18.68 -9.42 -27.66
N ALA A 26 -19.27 -9.44 -26.46
CA ALA A 26 -18.96 -10.14 -25.22
C ALA A 26 -19.29 -11.66 -25.16
N PRO A 27 -18.77 -12.32 -24.10
CA PRO A 27 -19.65 -13.00 -23.14
C PRO A 27 -19.35 -12.62 -21.68
N ARG A 28 -20.33 -12.85 -20.78
CA ARG A 28 -20.24 -12.78 -19.30
C ARG A 28 -20.45 -14.19 -18.71
N PRO A 29 -20.17 -14.46 -17.41
CA PRO A 29 -19.29 -13.77 -16.45
C PRO A 29 -18.38 -14.74 -15.65
N ALA A 30 -17.30 -14.22 -15.05
CA ALA A 30 -16.71 -14.80 -13.83
C ALA A 30 -16.03 -13.67 -13.02
N SER A 31 -16.76 -13.09 -12.07
CA SER A 31 -16.31 -12.00 -11.22
C SER A 31 -15.21 -12.47 -10.26
N SER A 32 -14.02 -11.89 -10.39
CA SER A 32 -12.85 -12.13 -9.55
C SER A 32 -12.52 -10.85 -8.78
N VAL A 33 -12.97 -10.76 -7.54
CA VAL A 33 -12.87 -9.55 -6.72
C VAL A 33 -11.41 -9.27 -6.33
N ALA A 34 -10.91 -8.11 -6.75
CA ALA A 34 -10.08 -7.29 -5.89
C ALA A 34 -11.00 -6.47 -4.98
N PHE A 35 -10.66 -6.35 -3.68
CA PHE A 35 -11.55 -5.89 -2.61
C PHE A 35 -12.69 -4.97 -3.11
N SER A 36 -13.90 -5.54 -3.16
CA SER A 36 -15.15 -4.87 -3.45
C SER A 36 -16.07 -5.06 -2.26
N LEU A 37 -16.16 -4.02 -1.44
CA LEU A 37 -17.11 -3.93 -0.33
C LEU A 37 -18.41 -3.35 -0.88
N ALA A 38 -19.35 -4.22 -1.26
CA ALA A 38 -20.71 -3.81 -1.59
C ALA A 38 -21.52 -3.63 -0.28
N ARG A 39 -22.08 -2.43 -0.08
CA ARG A 39 -23.00 -2.14 1.04
C ARG A 39 -24.35 -2.84 0.85
N PRO A 40 -24.99 -3.31 1.93
CA PRO A 40 -26.43 -3.21 2.09
C PRO A 40 -26.78 -2.05 3.04
N TYR A 41 -27.60 -1.13 2.53
CA TYR A 41 -28.32 -0.17 3.36
C TYR A 41 -29.36 -0.90 4.22
N SER A 42 -29.42 -0.61 5.52
CA SER A 42 -30.69 -0.62 6.26
C SER A 42 -30.64 0.42 7.37
N ALA A 43 -31.68 1.26 7.42
CA ALA A 43 -31.93 2.25 8.44
C ALA A 43 -32.80 1.65 9.56
N ALA A 44 -32.51 1.97 10.82
CA ALA A 44 -33.48 2.11 11.90
C ALA A 44 -32.82 2.78 13.12
N ALA A 45 -33.62 3.49 13.90
CA ALA A 45 -33.26 4.55 14.84
C ALA A 45 -33.47 4.16 16.33
N VAL A 46 -33.32 5.17 17.21
CA VAL A 46 -33.88 5.30 18.58
C VAL A 46 -32.96 4.70 19.69
N THR A 47 -32.58 5.32 20.84
CA THR A 47 -33.11 6.40 21.71
C THR A 47 -32.02 6.92 22.70
N GLU A 48 -32.26 8.11 23.26
CA GLU A 48 -31.61 8.73 24.45
C GLU A 48 -31.81 7.92 25.75
N ASN A 49 -30.88 7.98 26.73
CA ASN A 49 -31.04 8.69 28.03
C ASN A 49 -29.83 8.59 29.01
N THR A 50 -29.42 9.76 29.52
CA THR A 50 -29.00 10.20 30.89
C THR A 50 -28.17 9.36 31.89
N ASP A 51 -27.09 10.01 32.38
CA ASP A 51 -26.61 10.23 33.78
C ASP A 51 -26.25 9.02 34.70
N ALA A 52 -25.22 8.98 35.57
CA ALA A 52 -24.21 9.92 36.07
C ALA A 52 -23.07 9.20 36.87
N HIS A 53 -21.92 9.89 37.00
CA HIS A 53 -20.87 9.87 38.04
C HIS A 53 -20.22 8.56 38.56
N THR A 54 -18.92 8.37 38.28
CA THR A 54 -17.83 8.46 39.30
C THR A 54 -16.44 8.56 38.65
N ALA A 55 -15.51 9.20 39.36
CA ALA A 55 -14.24 9.73 38.88
C ALA A 55 -13.15 8.68 38.59
N GLY A 56 -12.50 8.83 37.44
CA GLY A 56 -11.20 8.30 37.07
C GLY A 56 -10.76 9.05 35.82
N SER A 57 -9.64 9.75 35.87
CA SER A 57 -9.21 10.67 34.81
C SER A 57 -8.81 9.92 33.53
N GLU A 58 -9.81 9.62 32.70
CA GLU A 58 -9.69 9.19 31.31
C GLU A 58 -9.96 10.40 30.40
N PHE A 59 -8.99 10.79 29.58
CA PHE A 59 -9.23 11.76 28.51
C PHE A 59 -10.00 11.07 27.38
N TYR A 60 -11.33 11.16 27.43
CA TYR A 60 -12.20 10.88 26.29
C TYR A 60 -12.04 12.00 25.26
N ILE A 61 -11.47 11.69 24.09
CA ILE A 61 -11.62 12.55 22.92
C ILE A 61 -12.84 12.05 22.14
N GLN A 62 -14.01 12.57 22.50
CA GLN A 62 -15.11 12.68 21.53
C GLN A 62 -14.71 13.73 20.48
N GLY A 63 -14.86 13.36 19.20
CA GLY A 63 -14.34 14.09 18.05
C GLY A 63 -14.51 15.60 18.11
N ARG A 64 -13.37 16.31 18.17
CA ARG A 64 -13.22 17.72 17.77
C ARG A 64 -11.83 17.89 17.14
N PRO A 65 -11.68 18.81 16.16
CA PRO A 65 -10.43 19.02 15.45
C PRO A 65 -9.33 19.43 16.43
N SER A 66 -8.16 18.80 16.30
CA SER A 66 -6.99 19.09 17.12
C SER A 66 -6.48 20.50 16.82
N THR A 67 -6.59 21.40 17.79
CA THR A 67 -6.02 22.74 17.71
C THR A 67 -4.53 22.68 18.06
N SER A 68 -3.66 23.03 17.12
CA SER A 68 -2.26 23.37 17.43
C SER A 68 -2.22 24.70 18.19
N SER A 69 -1.11 25.00 18.87
CA SER A 69 -0.88 26.18 19.71
C SER A 69 -0.98 27.54 18.97
N HIS A 70 -1.40 27.55 17.71
CA HIS A 70 -1.72 28.73 16.90
C HIS A 70 -3.08 28.59 16.18
N GLY A 71 -4.07 27.92 16.78
CA GLY A 71 -5.49 28.12 16.49
C GLY A 71 -5.98 27.94 15.06
N ILE A 72 -5.20 27.34 14.15
CA ILE A 72 -5.68 26.96 12.82
C ILE A 72 -6.35 25.59 12.98
N PRO A 73 -7.66 25.48 12.72
CA PRO A 73 -8.32 24.18 12.68
C PRO A 73 -7.67 23.36 11.56
N VAL A 74 -7.00 22.27 11.93
CA VAL A 74 -6.47 21.35 10.93
C VAL A 74 -7.58 20.36 10.60
N ASN A 75 -8.16 20.49 9.41
CA ASN A 75 -9.18 19.56 8.96
C ASN A 75 -8.50 18.21 8.63
N SER A 76 -8.99 17.13 9.25
CA SER A 76 -8.44 15.79 9.12
C SER A 76 -9.55 14.79 8.87
N ASN A 77 -9.31 13.83 7.97
CA ASN A 77 -10.17 12.66 7.80
C ASN A 77 -9.88 11.60 8.88
N TRP A 78 -8.71 11.67 9.53
CA TRP A 78 -8.30 10.69 10.51
C TRP A 78 -8.99 10.90 11.85
N LYS A 79 -9.64 9.85 12.34
CA LYS A 79 -10.23 9.80 13.69
C LYS A 79 -9.23 9.39 14.78
N ALA A 80 -8.09 8.85 14.39
CA ALA A 80 -6.97 8.47 15.25
C ALA A 80 -5.65 8.57 14.47
N ILE A 81 -4.56 8.96 15.13
CA ILE A 81 -3.24 9.05 14.50
C ILE A 81 -2.34 7.85 14.84
N GLU A 82 -2.65 7.11 15.89
CA GLU A 82 -1.92 5.96 16.39
C GLU A 82 -2.04 4.76 15.44
N ASP A 83 -1.09 3.82 15.53
CA ASP A 83 -1.20 2.56 14.79
C ASP A 83 -2.38 1.74 15.35
N GLN A 84 -3.25 1.28 14.47
CA GLN A 84 -4.36 0.41 14.85
C GLN A 84 -3.96 -1.06 14.69
N PRO A 85 -4.46 -1.97 15.55
CA PRO A 85 -4.23 -3.40 15.38
C PRO A 85 -4.93 -3.92 14.11
N LEU A 86 -4.46 -5.04 13.56
CA LEU A 86 -5.09 -5.67 12.40
C LEU A 86 -6.40 -6.35 12.79
N THR A 87 -7.52 -5.77 12.36
CA THR A 87 -8.89 -6.25 12.54
C THR A 87 -9.71 -5.92 11.30
N GLY A 88 -10.84 -6.58 11.06
CA GLY A 88 -11.71 -6.24 9.91
C GLY A 88 -12.17 -4.78 9.94
N LYS A 89 -12.48 -4.25 11.12
CA LYS A 89 -12.85 -2.85 11.31
C LYS A 89 -11.73 -1.89 10.92
N SER A 90 -10.50 -2.14 11.37
CA SER A 90 -9.38 -1.26 11.07
C SER A 90 -8.94 -1.34 9.61
N VAL A 91 -9.09 -2.50 8.95
CA VAL A 91 -8.91 -2.62 7.50
C VAL A 91 -9.94 -1.76 6.75
N HIS A 92 -11.21 -1.81 7.15
CA HIS A 92 -12.26 -0.95 6.57
C HIS A 92 -11.98 0.54 6.82
N ASP A 93 -11.68 0.91 8.06
CA ASP A 93 -11.33 2.29 8.42
C ASP A 93 -10.12 2.81 7.61
N LEU A 94 -9.18 1.93 7.28
CA LEU A 94 -8.01 2.28 6.48
C LEU A 94 -8.38 2.51 5.00
N LEU A 95 -9.24 1.67 4.43
CA LEU A 95 -9.76 1.84 3.07
C LEU A 95 -10.54 3.16 2.92
N GLU A 96 -11.30 3.56 3.94
CA GLU A 96 -12.01 4.85 3.98
C GLU A 96 -11.13 6.06 4.33
N ASN A 97 -9.81 5.86 4.51
CA ASN A 97 -8.87 6.88 4.98
C ASN A 97 -9.31 7.54 6.31
N ALA A 98 -10.01 6.79 7.18
CA ALA A 98 -10.41 7.23 8.51
C ALA A 98 -9.29 7.02 9.56
N ILE A 99 -8.28 6.22 9.24
CA ILE A 99 -7.05 6.06 10.02
C ILE A 99 -5.85 6.02 9.06
N PRO A 100 -4.65 6.39 9.52
CA PRO A 100 -3.47 6.42 8.65
C PRO A 100 -2.85 5.05 8.40
N ALA A 101 -2.92 4.13 9.37
CA ALA A 101 -2.24 2.85 9.26
C ALA A 101 -2.77 1.77 10.20
N VAL A 102 -2.57 0.53 9.77
CA VAL A 102 -2.73 -0.69 10.56
C VAL A 102 -1.36 -1.36 10.71
N ARG A 103 -1.03 -1.82 11.92
CA ARG A 103 0.20 -2.55 12.20
C ARG A 103 -0.10 -3.91 12.81
N HIS A 104 0.49 -4.94 12.24
CA HIS A 104 0.52 -6.28 12.79
C HIS A 104 1.95 -6.57 13.27
N GLN A 105 2.10 -6.54 14.60
CA GLN A 105 3.40 -6.65 15.27
C GLN A 105 3.94 -8.07 15.22
N ASN A 106 5.26 -8.21 15.16
CA ASN A 106 5.96 -9.51 15.16
C ASN A 106 5.47 -10.45 14.06
N PHE A 107 5.10 -9.91 12.89
CA PHE A 107 4.64 -10.70 11.75
C PHE A 107 5.71 -11.67 11.23
N LEU A 108 6.97 -11.23 11.22
CA LEU A 108 8.15 -12.08 11.12
C LEU A 108 8.94 -11.99 12.43
N SER A 109 9.47 -13.12 12.87
CA SER A 109 10.47 -13.17 13.94
C SER A 109 11.81 -12.57 13.46
N LYS A 110 12.66 -12.19 14.42
CA LYS A 110 14.02 -11.70 14.11
C LYS A 110 14.86 -12.75 13.39
N GLU A 111 14.68 -14.02 13.77
CA GLU A 111 15.37 -15.16 13.17
C GLU A 111 14.95 -15.35 11.71
N GLU A 112 13.65 -15.21 11.42
CA GLU A 112 13.16 -15.20 10.04
C GLU A 112 13.71 -14.01 9.27
N CYS A 113 13.63 -12.80 9.82
CA CYS A 113 14.21 -11.60 9.21
C CYS A 113 15.69 -11.79 8.84
N SER A 114 16.50 -12.32 9.76
CA SER A 114 17.92 -12.61 9.53
C SER A 114 18.10 -13.60 8.36
N LYS A 115 17.40 -14.74 8.39
CA LYS A 115 17.49 -15.74 7.30
C LYS A 115 17.09 -15.16 5.94
N LEU A 116 16.03 -14.37 5.89
CA LEU A 116 15.60 -13.73 4.64
C LEU A 116 16.66 -12.74 4.13
N VAL A 117 17.30 -11.98 5.04
CA VAL A 117 18.39 -11.06 4.70
C VAL A 117 19.60 -11.81 4.15
N ASP A 118 19.97 -12.95 4.72
CA ASP A 118 21.09 -13.77 4.24
C ASP A 118 20.82 -14.29 2.82
N ILE A 119 19.61 -14.81 2.57
CA ILE A 119 19.18 -15.25 1.23
C ILE A 119 19.26 -14.09 0.21
N ILE A 120 18.84 -12.89 0.61
CA ILE A 120 18.88 -11.70 -0.26
C ILE A 120 20.32 -11.34 -0.66
N GLN A 121 21.27 -11.44 0.27
CA GLN A 121 22.67 -11.12 0.00
C GLN A 121 23.27 -12.02 -1.07
N GLU A 122 22.80 -13.26 -1.17
CA GLU A 122 23.26 -14.25 -2.14
C GLU A 122 22.46 -14.23 -3.46
N HIS A 123 21.25 -13.69 -3.49
CA HIS A 123 20.35 -13.78 -4.65
C HIS A 123 20.76 -12.86 -5.81
N GLY A 124 21.51 -11.81 -5.52
CA GLY A 124 21.74 -10.71 -6.46
C GLY A 124 20.57 -9.73 -6.44
N ILE A 125 20.90 -8.44 -6.40
CA ILE A 125 19.92 -7.35 -6.35
C ILE A 125 20.06 -6.56 -7.65
N GLY A 126 18.96 -6.47 -8.40
CA GLY A 126 18.87 -5.61 -9.57
C GLY A 126 18.73 -4.13 -9.18
N SER A 127 18.56 -3.28 -10.18
CA SER A 127 18.29 -1.86 -9.97
C SER A 127 17.19 -1.39 -10.90
N TYR A 128 16.35 -0.46 -10.43
CA TYR A 128 15.38 0.19 -11.30
C TYR A 128 16.05 0.99 -12.42
N ASN A 129 15.29 1.22 -13.49
CA ASN A 129 15.68 2.15 -14.54
C ASN A 129 15.80 3.58 -13.94
N GLN A 130 17.03 4.10 -13.92
CA GLN A 130 17.32 5.42 -13.32
C GLN A 130 16.76 6.60 -14.13
N GLY A 131 16.38 6.38 -15.39
CA GLY A 131 15.64 7.36 -16.20
C GLY A 131 14.15 7.46 -15.81
N VAL A 132 13.67 6.59 -14.93
CA VAL A 132 12.27 6.52 -14.45
C VAL A 132 12.24 6.77 -12.95
N VAL A 133 13.11 6.08 -12.22
CA VAL A 133 13.14 6.05 -10.76
C VAL A 133 14.40 6.75 -10.24
N PHE A 134 14.19 7.82 -9.47
CA PHE A 134 15.26 8.54 -8.78
C PHE A 134 14.83 8.93 -7.36
N PRO A 135 15.70 8.85 -6.34
CA PRO A 135 17.10 8.36 -6.38
C PRO A 135 17.20 6.86 -6.72
N PRO A 136 18.40 6.34 -7.07
CA PRO A 136 18.58 4.93 -7.41
C PRO A 136 18.10 4.00 -6.29
N LEU A 137 17.38 2.95 -6.71
CA LEU A 137 16.74 1.97 -5.84
C LEU A 137 17.12 0.57 -6.33
N GLY A 138 17.55 -0.29 -5.41
CA GLY A 138 17.73 -1.71 -5.70
C GLY A 138 16.40 -2.43 -5.65
N SER A 139 16.22 -3.47 -6.46
CA SER A 139 15.00 -4.26 -6.47
C SER A 139 15.20 -5.70 -6.92
N VAL A 140 14.28 -6.55 -6.46
CA VAL A 140 14.09 -7.90 -6.99
C VAL A 140 12.59 -8.11 -7.22
N GLY A 141 12.25 -8.53 -8.44
CA GLY A 141 10.88 -8.66 -8.90
C GLY A 141 10.60 -7.84 -10.16
N ILE A 142 9.36 -7.88 -10.62
CA ILE A 142 8.88 -7.12 -11.77
C ILE A 142 7.67 -6.28 -11.40
N SER A 143 7.44 -5.25 -12.19
CA SER A 143 6.37 -4.30 -12.02
C SER A 143 5.54 -4.20 -13.29
N GLN A 144 4.23 -4.04 -13.19
CA GLN A 144 3.35 -3.90 -14.38
C GLN A 144 3.70 -2.68 -15.24
N PHE A 145 4.49 -1.76 -14.70
CA PHE A 145 4.86 -0.51 -15.35
C PHE A 145 6.12 -0.59 -16.20
N ASP A 146 6.94 -1.60 -15.95
CA ASP A 146 8.22 -1.76 -16.64
C ASP A 146 8.07 -2.54 -17.94
N LEU A 147 6.91 -3.20 -18.13
CA LEU A 147 6.66 -4.20 -19.15
C LEU A 147 5.23 -4.05 -19.70
N ASP A 148 5.02 -4.40 -20.96
CA ASP A 148 3.66 -4.65 -21.43
C ASP A 148 3.04 -5.86 -20.71
N LYS A 149 1.71 -6.00 -20.80
CA LYS A 149 0.95 -7.01 -20.06
C LYS A 149 1.46 -8.43 -20.31
N GLU A 150 1.80 -8.79 -21.55
CA GLU A 150 2.25 -10.14 -21.83
C GLU A 150 3.70 -10.35 -21.34
N ALA A 151 4.61 -9.42 -21.64
CA ALA A 151 5.96 -9.50 -21.10
C ALA A 151 5.98 -9.58 -19.56
N TYR A 152 5.08 -8.86 -18.88
CA TYR A 152 4.90 -8.93 -17.44
C TYR A 152 4.44 -10.34 -17.00
N LEU A 153 3.32 -10.84 -17.53
CA LEU A 153 2.72 -12.10 -17.09
C LEU A 153 3.62 -13.30 -17.37
N SER A 154 4.28 -13.31 -18.52
CA SER A 154 5.28 -14.32 -18.88
C SER A 154 6.52 -14.28 -17.97
N GLY A 155 6.86 -13.10 -17.43
CA GLY A 155 8.01 -12.91 -16.54
C GLY A 155 7.76 -13.27 -15.07
N VAL A 156 6.51 -13.46 -14.62
CA VAL A 156 6.15 -13.60 -13.20
C VAL A 156 6.88 -14.76 -12.51
N ASP A 157 6.98 -15.91 -13.18
CA ASP A 157 7.58 -17.11 -12.56
C ASP A 157 9.08 -16.93 -12.27
N ALA A 158 9.80 -16.30 -13.21
CA ALA A 158 11.22 -15.98 -13.07
C ALA A 158 11.44 -14.88 -12.02
N ALA A 159 10.59 -13.85 -12.04
CA ALA A 159 10.62 -12.75 -11.07
C ALA A 159 10.36 -13.23 -9.62
N SER A 160 9.61 -14.34 -9.47
CA SER A 160 9.27 -14.95 -8.18
C SER A 160 10.38 -15.81 -7.58
N SER A 161 11.57 -15.83 -8.18
CA SER A 161 12.69 -16.67 -7.74
C SER A 161 13.14 -16.38 -6.31
N LEU A 162 13.16 -15.12 -5.86
CA LEU A 162 13.49 -14.78 -4.47
C LEU A 162 12.44 -15.32 -3.48
N GLN A 163 11.15 -15.17 -3.79
CA GLN A 163 10.06 -15.68 -2.95
C GLN A 163 10.10 -17.21 -2.89
N LYS A 164 10.46 -17.88 -3.99
CA LYS A 164 10.69 -19.33 -4.00
C LYS A 164 11.84 -19.72 -3.06
N ARG A 165 12.98 -19.01 -3.09
CA ARG A 165 14.09 -19.23 -2.16
C ARG A 165 13.68 -19.01 -0.70
N PHE A 166 12.93 -17.97 -0.38
CA PHE A 166 12.41 -17.75 0.98
C PHE A 166 11.61 -18.95 1.50
N LYS A 167 10.75 -19.54 0.65
CA LYS A 167 9.99 -20.73 1.01
C LYS A 167 10.89 -21.97 1.14
N GLN A 168 11.81 -22.18 0.20
CA GLN A 168 12.61 -23.40 0.11
C GLN A 168 13.75 -23.45 1.14
N GLU A 169 14.43 -22.33 1.39
CA GLU A 169 15.63 -22.27 2.23
C GLU A 169 15.31 -21.83 3.66
N ALA A 170 14.36 -20.90 3.86
CA ALA A 170 14.00 -20.40 5.18
C ALA A 170 12.68 -20.98 5.71
N GLY A 171 11.87 -21.64 4.88
CA GLY A 171 10.52 -22.10 5.27
C GLY A 171 9.52 -20.96 5.47
N VAL A 172 9.76 -19.80 4.86
CA VAL A 172 8.94 -18.59 5.07
C VAL A 172 8.20 -18.20 3.79
N ASP A 173 6.88 -18.31 3.82
CA ASP A 173 6.00 -17.77 2.78
C ASP A 173 5.44 -16.40 3.17
N VAL A 174 6.20 -15.34 2.91
CA VAL A 174 5.81 -13.97 3.30
C VAL A 174 4.47 -13.55 2.67
N VAL A 175 4.30 -13.74 1.37
CA VAL A 175 3.09 -13.34 0.64
C VAL A 175 1.88 -14.18 1.10
N GLY A 176 2.07 -15.49 1.27
CA GLY A 176 1.03 -16.38 1.80
C GLY A 176 0.60 -15.99 3.21
N ARG A 177 1.55 -15.63 4.09
CA ARG A 177 1.23 -15.14 5.44
C ARG A 177 0.49 -13.81 5.43
N VAL A 178 0.86 -12.84 4.57
CA VAL A 178 0.11 -11.58 4.41
C VAL A 178 -1.34 -11.87 4.01
N ALA A 179 -1.55 -12.76 3.04
CA ALA A 179 -2.89 -13.15 2.62
C ALA A 179 -3.67 -13.81 3.76
N ALA A 180 -3.04 -14.72 4.51
CA ALA A 180 -3.67 -15.42 5.63
C ALA A 180 -4.13 -14.47 6.74
N VAL A 181 -3.27 -13.54 7.19
CA VAL A 181 -3.65 -12.61 8.28
C VAL A 181 -4.71 -11.60 7.85
N LEU A 182 -4.72 -11.18 6.57
CA LEU A 182 -5.79 -10.34 6.03
C LEU A 182 -7.11 -11.10 5.97
N GLN A 183 -7.10 -12.34 5.48
CA GLN A 183 -8.29 -13.17 5.41
C GLN A 183 -8.85 -13.48 6.80
N GLU A 184 -7.98 -13.79 7.77
CA GLU A 184 -8.39 -14.02 9.16
C GLU A 184 -9.03 -12.77 9.76
N ALA A 185 -8.41 -11.59 9.57
CA ALA A 185 -8.91 -10.35 10.15
C ALA A 185 -10.25 -9.89 9.53
N THR A 186 -10.45 -10.12 8.23
CA THR A 186 -11.59 -9.59 7.48
C THR A 186 -12.71 -10.60 7.24
N GLY A 187 -12.42 -11.90 7.30
CA GLY A 187 -13.31 -12.96 6.83
C GLY A 187 -13.48 -13.00 5.30
N ILE A 188 -12.70 -12.23 4.56
CA ILE A 188 -12.78 -12.11 3.10
C ILE A 188 -11.69 -12.97 2.46
N GLU A 189 -12.04 -13.74 1.42
CA GLU A 189 -11.07 -14.51 0.64
C GLU A 189 -9.94 -13.59 0.16
N THR A 190 -8.70 -13.93 0.53
CA THR A 190 -7.53 -13.16 0.14
C THR A 190 -6.57 -14.04 -0.65
N ARG A 191 -6.20 -13.58 -1.84
CA ARG A 191 -5.31 -14.32 -2.75
C ARG A 191 -4.47 -13.37 -3.60
N VAL A 192 -3.46 -13.92 -4.26
CA VAL A 192 -2.76 -13.22 -5.33
C VAL A 192 -3.73 -12.98 -6.50
N ALA A 193 -3.74 -11.75 -7.02
CA ALA A 193 -4.55 -11.36 -8.16
C ALA A 193 -4.16 -12.18 -9.41
N ARG A 194 -5.08 -12.26 -10.39
CA ARG A 194 -4.85 -12.98 -11.65
C ARG A 194 -5.36 -12.16 -12.84
N GLU A 195 -4.66 -12.24 -13.96
CA GLU A 195 -5.04 -11.71 -15.28
C GLU A 195 -5.25 -12.89 -16.22
N ASP A 196 -6.44 -13.08 -16.77
CA ASP A 196 -6.78 -14.23 -17.63
C ASP A 196 -6.36 -15.58 -17.02
N GLY A 197 -6.56 -15.72 -15.71
CA GLY A 197 -6.16 -16.91 -14.95
C GLY A 197 -4.67 -17.02 -14.60
N ARG A 198 -3.80 -16.14 -15.09
CA ARG A 198 -2.36 -16.10 -14.78
C ARG A 198 -2.07 -15.22 -13.56
N PRO A 199 -1.25 -15.66 -12.60
CA PRO A 199 -0.99 -14.87 -11.39
C PRO A 199 -0.19 -13.61 -11.69
N TYR A 200 -0.49 -12.53 -10.98
CA TYR A 200 0.40 -11.37 -10.89
C TYR A 200 1.63 -11.68 -10.03
N PHE A 201 2.71 -10.94 -10.24
CA PHE A 201 3.83 -10.93 -9.30
C PHE A 201 3.44 -10.23 -7.99
N ALA A 202 3.83 -10.80 -6.84
CA ALA A 202 3.50 -10.27 -5.53
C ALA A 202 4.71 -10.30 -4.58
N GLY A 203 4.90 -9.22 -3.82
CA GLY A 203 5.95 -9.09 -2.81
C GLY A 203 7.30 -8.69 -3.38
N MET A 204 7.41 -7.49 -3.97
CA MET A 204 8.64 -6.96 -4.53
C MET A 204 9.64 -6.56 -3.44
N LEU A 205 10.90 -6.97 -3.58
CA LEU A 205 11.97 -6.47 -2.72
C LEU A 205 12.41 -5.09 -3.21
N ARG A 206 12.56 -4.15 -2.27
CA ARG A 206 13.18 -2.84 -2.47
C ARG A 206 14.36 -2.69 -1.52
N VAL A 207 15.50 -2.31 -2.07
CA VAL A 207 16.70 -1.93 -1.32
C VAL A 207 16.91 -0.42 -1.48
N VAL A 208 16.70 0.30 -0.39
CA VAL A 208 16.67 1.75 -0.39
C VAL A 208 17.85 2.28 0.41
N SER A 209 18.67 3.11 -0.21
CA SER A 209 19.84 3.76 0.40
C SER A 209 19.62 5.23 0.74
N ASN A 210 18.61 5.84 0.13
CA ASN A 210 18.24 7.24 0.30
C ASN A 210 16.79 7.33 0.78
N TYR A 211 15.89 7.74 -0.10
CA TYR A 211 14.48 7.91 0.17
C TYR A 211 13.66 7.53 -1.06
N ILE A 212 12.38 7.27 -0.85
CA ILE A 212 11.40 7.15 -1.94
C ILE A 212 10.67 8.49 -2.03
N GLN A 213 10.49 9.02 -3.24
CA GLN A 213 9.81 10.30 -3.45
C GLN A 213 8.34 10.23 -3.03
N ILE A 214 7.70 11.39 -2.82
CA ILE A 214 6.24 11.46 -2.60
C ILE A 214 5.54 10.98 -3.88
N HIS A 215 4.66 10.00 -3.75
CA HIS A 215 3.86 9.43 -4.84
C HIS A 215 2.55 8.87 -4.26
N SER A 216 1.65 8.50 -5.16
CA SER A 216 0.44 7.72 -4.87
C SER A 216 0.45 6.49 -5.77
N ASP A 217 -0.13 5.40 -5.29
CA ASP A 217 -0.28 4.17 -6.06
C ASP A 217 -1.77 3.90 -6.23
N TYR A 218 -2.23 3.64 -7.45
CA TYR A 218 -3.63 3.30 -7.67
C TYR A 218 -3.82 2.51 -8.95
N GLY A 219 -4.00 1.19 -8.82
CA GLY A 219 -4.20 0.24 -9.92
C GLY A 219 -5.20 0.70 -10.98
N PRO A 220 -6.41 1.18 -10.63
CA PRO A 220 -7.41 1.68 -11.58
C PRO A 220 -6.94 2.84 -12.46
N TYR A 221 -6.05 3.67 -11.93
CA TYR A 221 -5.49 4.75 -12.73
C TYR A 221 -4.28 4.31 -13.55
N ASP A 222 -3.52 3.37 -13.00
CA ASP A 222 -2.22 2.96 -13.46
C ASP A 222 -2.26 1.87 -14.53
N GLY A 223 -3.25 0.99 -14.46
CA GLY A 223 -3.52 -0.08 -15.41
C GLY A 223 -5.02 -0.25 -15.59
N PRO A 224 -5.74 0.74 -16.16
CA PRO A 224 -7.20 0.69 -16.30
C PRO A 224 -7.70 -0.49 -17.14
N ASP A 225 -6.86 -0.99 -18.06
CA ASP A 225 -7.17 -2.13 -18.92
C ASP A 225 -6.71 -3.48 -18.34
N TRP A 226 -6.26 -3.51 -17.09
CA TRP A 226 -5.83 -4.72 -16.37
C TRP A 226 -6.91 -5.10 -15.35
N GLU A 227 -6.96 -6.35 -14.89
CA GLU A 227 -7.89 -6.79 -13.83
C GLU A 227 -7.74 -5.96 -12.54
N ILE A 228 -6.51 -5.58 -12.18
CA ILE A 228 -6.27 -4.66 -11.05
C ILE A 228 -6.74 -3.23 -11.33
N GLY A 229 -7.09 -2.92 -12.58
CA GLY A 229 -7.75 -1.69 -12.98
C GLY A 229 -9.18 -1.56 -12.44
N HIS A 230 -9.75 -2.68 -11.96
CA HIS A 230 -11.14 -2.76 -11.51
C HIS A 230 -11.29 -2.89 -9.98
N VAL A 231 -10.20 -2.74 -9.22
CA VAL A 231 -10.27 -2.74 -7.75
C VAL A 231 -11.08 -1.53 -7.26
N THR A 232 -11.85 -1.69 -6.18
CA THR A 232 -12.61 -0.57 -5.56
C THR A 232 -11.94 0.01 -4.33
N GLY A 233 -10.73 -0.45 -4.02
CA GLY A 233 -9.95 0.02 -2.89
C GLY A 233 -8.56 -0.59 -2.97
N GLN A 234 -7.56 0.16 -2.52
CA GLN A 234 -6.18 -0.27 -2.54
C GLN A 234 -5.48 0.07 -1.23
N LEU A 235 -4.76 -0.91 -0.70
CA LEU A 235 -3.85 -0.74 0.41
C LEU A 235 -2.45 -1.13 -0.03
N SER A 236 -1.46 -0.38 0.45
CA SER A 236 -0.06 -0.78 0.37
C SER A 236 0.34 -1.46 1.67
N TRP A 237 1.15 -2.50 1.57
CA TRP A 237 1.67 -3.22 2.73
C TRP A 237 3.19 -3.36 2.67
N ASN A 238 3.84 -3.37 3.83
CA ASN A 238 5.29 -3.48 3.91
C ASN A 238 5.77 -4.21 5.15
N VAL A 239 6.87 -4.95 4.99
CA VAL A 239 7.63 -5.56 6.07
C VAL A 239 9.09 -5.12 5.95
N LEU A 240 9.66 -4.60 7.04
CA LEU A 240 11.08 -4.28 7.12
C LEU A 240 11.84 -5.55 7.54
N LEU A 241 12.83 -5.96 6.74
CA LEU A 241 13.59 -7.18 7.04
C LEU A 241 14.86 -6.93 7.85
N ARG A 242 15.34 -5.68 7.91
CA ARG A 242 16.54 -5.30 8.65
C ARG A 242 16.38 -3.91 9.24
N LYS A 243 16.57 -3.78 10.54
CA LYS A 243 16.56 -2.51 11.26
C LYS A 243 17.61 -1.57 10.68
N VAL A 244 17.20 -0.33 10.48
CA VAL A 244 18.07 0.76 10.04
C VAL A 244 17.75 2.05 10.80
N HIS A 245 18.63 3.04 10.68
CA HIS A 245 18.32 4.40 11.10
C HIS A 245 17.48 5.08 10.00
N GLY A 246 16.33 5.64 10.38
CA GLY A 246 15.36 6.17 9.42
C GLY A 246 14.60 5.05 8.69
N GLY A 247 14.22 5.30 7.44
CA GLY A 247 13.41 4.36 6.64
C GLY A 247 11.91 4.41 6.95
N ASP A 248 11.48 5.37 7.78
CA ASP A 248 10.07 5.59 8.10
C ASP A 248 9.26 5.91 6.84
N THR A 249 8.03 5.42 6.80
CA THR A 249 7.08 5.78 5.73
C THR A 249 6.25 6.96 6.19
N ILE A 250 6.29 8.06 5.45
CA ILE A 250 5.47 9.24 5.75
C ILE A 250 4.17 9.16 4.95
N ILE A 251 3.04 9.15 5.64
CA ILE A 251 1.70 9.19 5.04
C ILE A 251 1.08 10.54 5.35
N TYR A 252 0.44 11.14 4.37
CA TYR A 252 -0.24 12.43 4.53
C TYR A 252 -1.74 12.22 4.52
N ASP A 253 -2.46 12.91 5.41
CA ASP A 253 -3.92 12.95 5.40
C ASP A 253 -4.42 13.85 4.26
N ARG A 254 -4.22 13.34 3.05
CA ARG A 254 -4.55 14.00 1.81
C ARG A 254 -4.63 12.95 0.72
N PRO A 255 -5.84 12.41 0.46
CA PRO A 255 -6.06 11.51 -0.65
C PRO A 255 -5.61 12.14 -1.96
N TRP A 256 -5.10 11.30 -2.86
CA TRP A 256 -4.73 11.74 -4.19
C TRP A 256 -5.97 11.99 -5.05
N ASN A 257 -6.00 13.12 -5.75
CA ASN A 257 -7.14 13.58 -6.57
C ASN A 257 -6.85 13.46 -8.07
N GLY A 258 -6.37 12.30 -8.52
CA GLY A 258 -6.35 11.98 -9.93
C GLY A 258 -5.53 12.92 -10.81
N ASP A 259 -6.11 13.26 -11.96
CA ASP A 259 -5.51 14.14 -12.96
C ASP A 259 -5.33 15.58 -12.47
N ALA A 260 -6.18 16.06 -11.55
CA ALA A 260 -6.05 17.41 -11.00
C ALA A 260 -4.72 17.57 -10.24
N ASP A 261 -4.37 16.58 -9.42
CA ASP A 261 -3.09 16.56 -8.71
C ASP A 261 -1.91 16.35 -9.66
N ASN A 262 -2.08 15.52 -10.69
CA ASN A 262 -1.04 15.31 -11.69
C ASN A 262 -0.72 16.59 -12.46
N ALA A 263 -1.74 17.37 -12.84
CA ALA A 263 -1.55 18.64 -13.51
C ALA A 263 -0.89 19.69 -12.59
N ALA A 264 -1.28 19.73 -11.32
CA ALA A 264 -0.84 20.76 -10.40
C ALA A 264 0.54 20.51 -9.75
N PHE A 265 0.86 19.25 -9.42
CA PHE A 265 1.97 18.96 -8.51
C PHE A 265 2.97 17.93 -9.03
N ARG A 266 2.72 17.26 -10.16
CA ARG A 266 3.63 16.23 -10.67
C ARG A 266 4.96 16.85 -11.09
N LYS A 267 6.06 16.19 -10.74
CA LYS A 267 7.39 16.61 -11.19
C LYS A 267 7.57 16.30 -12.67
N ALA A 268 8.33 17.14 -13.36
CA ALA A 268 8.85 16.80 -14.69
C ALA A 268 9.79 15.59 -14.62
N PHE A 269 10.58 15.50 -13.55
CA PHE A 269 11.43 14.35 -13.25
C PHE A 269 11.67 14.19 -11.72
N PRO A 270 11.66 12.96 -11.18
CA PRO A 270 11.16 11.74 -11.82
C PRO A 270 9.64 11.82 -12.00
N GLY A 271 9.14 11.33 -13.13
CA GLY A 271 7.75 11.54 -13.53
C GLY A 271 6.72 10.78 -12.69
N TYR A 272 7.10 9.88 -11.78
CA TYR A 272 6.15 9.24 -10.87
C TYR A 272 5.91 10.05 -9.59
N ALA A 273 6.70 11.10 -9.35
CA ALA A 273 6.74 11.79 -8.07
C ALA A 273 5.99 13.14 -8.09
N PHE A 274 5.53 13.55 -6.91
CA PHE A 274 4.94 14.86 -6.65
C PHE A 274 5.92 15.83 -5.98
N GLN A 275 5.73 17.12 -6.25
CA GLN A 275 6.41 18.20 -5.55
C GLN A 275 5.98 18.26 -4.07
N PRO A 276 6.85 18.74 -3.15
CA PRO A 276 6.50 18.88 -1.73
C PRO A 276 5.27 19.76 -1.48
N SER A 277 5.00 20.73 -2.37
CA SER A 277 3.80 21.57 -2.34
C SER A 277 2.49 20.77 -2.38
N ALA A 278 2.50 19.55 -2.94
CA ALA A 278 1.34 18.67 -2.96
C ALA A 278 0.78 18.41 -1.55
N VAL A 279 1.65 18.32 -0.54
CA VAL A 279 1.30 17.90 0.82
C VAL A 279 1.49 19.01 1.85
N GLN A 280 1.76 20.25 1.41
CA GLN A 280 2.02 21.37 2.30
C GLN A 280 0.80 21.66 3.19
N GLY A 281 1.04 21.84 4.49
CA GLY A 281 0.00 22.13 5.47
C GLY A 281 -0.91 20.95 5.83
N ARG A 282 -0.61 19.74 5.36
CA ARG A 282 -1.39 18.54 5.67
C ARG A 282 -0.83 17.83 6.90
N ILE A 283 -1.72 17.23 7.68
CA ILE A 283 -1.33 16.30 8.75
C ILE A 283 -0.59 15.13 8.10
N CYS A 284 0.46 14.67 8.76
CA CYS A 284 1.15 13.46 8.35
C CYS A 284 1.42 12.55 9.54
N LYS A 285 1.59 11.27 9.23
CA LYS A 285 2.07 10.26 10.15
C LYS A 285 3.37 9.69 9.65
N ALA A 286 4.38 9.70 10.51
CA ALA A 286 5.58 8.91 10.31
C ALA A 286 5.35 7.48 10.83
N LEU A 287 5.18 6.53 9.91
CA LEU A 287 5.17 5.10 10.25
C LEU A 287 6.58 4.65 10.52
N ARG A 288 6.86 4.38 11.80
CA ARG A 288 8.16 3.89 12.22
C ARG A 288 8.50 2.57 11.54
N ALA A 289 9.70 2.49 10.98
CA ALA A 289 10.24 1.26 10.43
C ALA A 289 10.66 0.32 11.58
N ILE A 290 9.86 -0.70 11.85
CA ILE A 290 10.13 -1.73 12.87
C ILE A 290 10.38 -3.04 12.13
N GLU A 291 11.51 -3.68 12.42
CA GLU A 291 11.89 -4.95 11.81
C GLU A 291 10.87 -6.03 12.15
N GLY A 292 10.48 -6.81 11.16
CA GLY A 292 9.54 -7.93 11.28
C GLY A 292 8.06 -7.53 11.37
N ASP A 293 7.73 -6.26 11.61
CA ASP A 293 6.34 -5.80 11.62
C ASP A 293 5.78 -5.68 10.21
N LEU A 294 4.51 -6.08 10.05
CA LEU A 294 3.71 -5.83 8.87
C LEU A 294 2.91 -4.54 9.08
N THR A 295 3.01 -3.62 8.13
CA THR A 295 2.24 -2.37 8.12
C THR A 295 1.39 -2.29 6.88
N PHE A 296 0.13 -1.85 7.04
CA PHE A 296 -0.77 -1.50 5.96
C PHE A 296 -1.08 -0.01 6.02
N PHE A 297 -1.16 0.61 4.85
CA PHE A 297 -1.65 1.98 4.70
C PHE A 297 -2.38 2.20 3.39
N ASN A 298 -3.22 3.23 3.34
CA ASN A 298 -3.89 3.62 2.11
C ASN A 298 -2.93 4.42 1.22
N SER A 299 -2.72 3.97 -0.02
CA SER A 299 -1.88 4.61 -1.03
C SER A 299 -2.66 5.30 -2.14
N SER A 300 -3.99 5.25 -2.05
CA SER A 300 -4.94 5.53 -3.12
C SER A 300 -5.87 6.71 -2.79
N PRO A 301 -6.75 7.14 -3.72
CA PRO A 301 -7.81 8.09 -3.42
C PRO A 301 -8.78 7.57 -2.35
N VAL A 302 -9.59 8.48 -1.79
CA VAL A 302 -10.82 8.09 -1.09
C VAL A 302 -11.93 8.00 -2.14
N ILE A 303 -12.66 6.90 -2.14
CA ILE A 303 -13.74 6.59 -3.10
C ILE A 303 -15.09 6.90 -2.47
#